data_AF-A0A7C2XNU0-F1
#
_entry.id   AF-A0A7C2XNU0-F1
#
_cell.length_a   1.000
_cell.length_b   1.000
_cell.length_c   1.000
_cell.angle_alpha   90.00
_cell.angle_beta   90.00
_cell.angle_gamma   90.00
#
_symmetry.space_group_name_H-M   'P 1'
#
loop_
_entity.id
_entity.type
_entity.pdbx_description
1 polymer ?
#
loop_
_entity_poly.entity_id
_entity_poly.type
_entity_poly.pdbx_seq_one_letter_code
_entity_poly.pdbx_strand_id
1 'polypeptide(L)'
;HKIVCLECGEEFKMISPKHLKSHGLTRREYRKKWGLPLRQALCAKELSDRRKKAGKARGLPENLRKSIAERSGKSKPKRAPRVAGKKA
;
A
#
# COMPACT_ATOMS: atom_id res chain seq x y z
N HIS A 1 16.45 -5.44 -6.57
CA HIS A 1 15.69 -4.30 -7.11
C HIS A 1 15.51 -3.17 -6.08
N LYS A 2 15.91 -1.94 -6.44
CA LYS A 2 15.80 -0.71 -5.61
C LYS A 2 14.86 0.29 -6.29
N ILE A 3 14.36 1.29 -5.54
CA ILE A 3 13.61 2.44 -6.08
C ILE A 3 14.39 3.71 -5.76
N VAL A 4 14.51 4.60 -6.74
CA VAL A 4 15.18 5.90 -6.58
C VAL A 4 14.15 6.95 -6.21
N CYS A 5 14.47 7.79 -5.22
CA CYS A 5 13.67 8.97 -4.93
C CYS A 5 13.98 10.06 -5.96
N LEU A 6 12.94 10.61 -6.58
CA LEU A 6 13.09 11.64 -7.63
C LEU A 6 13.38 13.03 -7.05
N GLU A 7 13.19 13.23 -5.73
CA GLU A 7 13.49 14.51 -5.08
C GLU A 7 14.95 14.64 -4.67
N CYS A 8 15.60 13.54 -4.26
CA CYS A 8 16.96 13.56 -3.72
C CYS A 8 17.93 12.60 -4.40
N GLY A 9 17.47 11.75 -5.31
CA GLY A 9 18.31 10.76 -6.02
C GLY A 9 18.74 9.57 -5.17
N GLU A 10 18.37 9.51 -3.88
CA GLU A 10 18.76 8.42 -3.00
C GLU A 10 18.04 7.10 -3.33
N GLU A 11 18.77 5.99 -3.18
CA GLU A 11 18.25 4.65 -3.43
C GLU A 11 17.63 4.03 -2.16
N PHE A 12 16.38 3.57 -2.28
CA PHE A 12 15.67 2.91 -1.20
C PHE A 12 15.09 1.55 -1.62
N LYS A 13 14.78 0.70 -0.63
CA LYS A 13 13.92 -0.48 -0.85
C LYS A 13 12.44 -0.08 -0.92
N MET A 14 12.08 0.98 -0.19
CA MET A 14 10.79 1.64 -0.27
C MET A 14 10.96 3.09 0.09
N ILE A 15 10.32 3.98 -0.66
CA ILE A 15 10.18 5.35 -0.22
C ILE A 15 9.16 5.28 0.94
N SER A 16 9.56 5.70 2.13
CA SER A 16 8.71 5.68 3.35
C SER A 16 8.02 7.04 3.56
N PRO A 17 6.89 7.11 4.30
CA PRO A 17 6.30 8.39 4.68
C PRO A 17 7.27 9.30 5.44
N LYS A 18 8.18 8.72 6.23
CA LYS A 18 9.21 9.45 6.98
C LYS A 18 10.17 10.19 6.04
N HIS A 19 10.61 9.54 4.96
CA HIS A 19 11.46 10.18 3.96
C HIS A 19 10.73 11.27 3.16
N LEU A 20 9.45 11.09 2.83
CA LEU A 20 8.73 12.20 2.20
C LEU A 20 8.50 13.37 3.15
N LYS A 21 8.37 13.10 4.46
CA LYS A 21 8.22 14.15 5.47
C LYS A 21 9.48 15.03 5.57
N SER A 22 10.68 14.50 5.34
CA SER A 22 11.89 15.34 5.26
C SER A 22 11.90 16.27 4.06
N HIS A 23 11.17 15.92 2.99
CA HIS A 23 10.94 16.80 1.83
C HIS A 23 9.68 17.67 1.98
N GLY A 24 8.97 17.61 3.12
CA GLY A 24 7.72 18.35 3.32
C GLY A 24 6.56 17.86 2.45
N LEU A 25 6.66 16.68 1.85
CA LEU A 25 5.67 16.15 0.91
C LEU A 25 4.87 14.99 1.51
N THR A 26 3.61 14.86 1.09
CA THR A 26 2.84 13.64 1.28
C THR A 26 3.03 12.66 0.13
N ARG A 27 2.68 11.39 0.34
CA ARG A 27 2.66 10.36 -0.72
C ARG A 27 1.81 10.77 -1.92
N ARG A 28 0.77 11.58 -1.70
CA ARG A 28 -0.15 12.01 -2.75
C ARG A 28 0.44 13.19 -3.53
N GLU A 29 1.00 14.18 -2.85
CA GLU A 29 1.72 15.29 -3.48
C GLU A 29 2.92 14.82 -4.29
N TYR A 30 3.75 13.94 -3.71
CA TYR A 30 4.90 13.38 -4.42
C TYR A 30 4.47 12.72 -5.73
N ARG A 31 3.39 11.92 -5.72
CA ARG A 31 2.89 11.32 -6.95
C ARG A 31 2.36 12.34 -7.95
N LYS A 32 1.63 13.36 -7.50
CA LYS A 32 1.13 14.42 -8.37
C LYS A 32 2.26 15.22 -9.02
N LYS A 33 3.28 15.58 -8.22
CA LYS A 33 4.45 16.36 -8.67
C LYS A 33 5.22 15.64 -9.79
N TRP A 34 5.36 14.32 -9.66
CA TRP A 34 6.08 13.48 -10.63
C TRP A 34 5.17 12.79 -11.65
N GLY A 35 3.89 13.18 -11.76
CA GLY A 35 2.95 12.56 -12.71
C GLY A 35 2.70 11.05 -12.50
N LEU A 36 2.98 10.52 -11.31
CA LEU A 36 2.82 9.10 -11.00
C LEU A 36 1.35 8.76 -10.71
N PRO A 37 0.85 7.59 -11.15
CA PRO A 37 -0.49 7.13 -10.82
C PRO A 37 -0.69 7.02 -9.30
N LEU A 38 -1.85 7.44 -8.79
CA LEU A 38 -2.14 7.39 -7.34
C LEU A 38 -2.04 5.98 -6.73
N ARG A 39 -2.30 4.95 -7.54
CA ARG A 39 -2.24 3.54 -7.13
C ARG A 39 -0.85 2.92 -7.24
N GLN A 40 0.12 3.64 -7.82
CA GLN A 40 1.47 3.13 -8.00
C GLN A 40 2.14 2.92 -6.64
N ALA A 41 2.72 1.72 -6.50
CA ALA A 41 3.51 1.36 -5.34
C ALA A 41 4.84 2.12 -5.36
N LEU A 42 5.21 2.72 -4.23
CA LEU A 42 6.47 3.46 -4.07
C LEU A 42 7.51 2.59 -3.34
N CYS A 43 7.45 1.29 -3.59
CA CYS A 43 8.35 0.28 -3.06
C CYS A 43 8.85 -0.63 -4.17
N ALA A 44 10.04 -1.18 -3.99
CA ALA A 44 10.60 -2.14 -4.93
C ALA A 44 9.71 -3.39 -5.05
N LYS A 45 9.70 -3.98 -6.25
CA LYS A 45 8.89 -5.18 -6.54
C LYS A 45 9.29 -6.36 -5.66
N GLU A 46 10.58 -6.61 -5.48
CA GLU A 46 11.09 -7.65 -4.56
C GLU A 46 10.62 -7.50 -3.14
N LEU A 47 10.60 -6.27 -2.60
CA LEU A 47 10.13 -6.04 -1.24
C LEU A 47 8.64 -6.40 -1.13
N SER A 48 7.87 -6.05 -2.16
CA SER A 48 6.45 -6.38 -2.24
C SER A 48 6.24 -7.90 -2.32
N ASP A 49 7.02 -8.58 -3.15
CA ASP A 49 6.91 -10.03 -3.34
C ASP A 49 7.39 -10.82 -2.11
N ARG A 50 8.47 -10.37 -1.45
CA ARG A 50 8.92 -10.93 -0.18
C ARG A 50 7.85 -10.81 0.90
N ARG A 51 7.19 -9.65 1.00
CA ARG A 51 6.08 -9.45 1.95
C ARG A 51 4.87 -10.34 1.63
N LYS A 52 4.53 -10.50 0.34
CA LYS A 52 3.47 -11.43 -0.09
C LYS A 52 3.80 -12.88 0.27
N LYS A 53 5.03 -13.33 -0.01
CA LYS A 53 5.50 -14.68 0.33
C LYS A 53 5.46 -14.93 1.84
N ALA A 54 5.97 -13.98 2.64
CA ALA A 54 5.92 -14.07 4.10
C ALA A 54 4.48 -14.11 4.63
N GLY A 55 3.56 -13.35 4.03
CA GLY A 55 2.14 -13.40 4.39
C GLY A 55 1.50 -14.75 4.06
N LYS A 56 1.80 -15.34 2.89
CA LYS A 56 1.36 -16.70 2.55
C LYS A 56 1.94 -17.74 3.51
N ALA A 57 3.22 -17.65 3.84
CA ALA A 57 3.89 -18.59 4.74
C ALA A 57 3.32 -18.55 6.17
N ARG A 58 3.01 -17.36 6.68
CA ARG A 58 2.35 -17.20 7.99
C ARG A 58 0.91 -17.71 8.02
N GLY A 59 0.31 -17.93 6.85
CA GLY A 59 -1.06 -18.38 6.72
C GLY A 59 -2.08 -17.35 7.23
N LEU A 60 -3.35 -17.70 7.05
CA LEU A 60 -4.45 -16.91 7.58
C LEU A 60 -4.75 -17.31 9.03
N PRO A 61 -4.84 -16.37 9.99
CA PRO A 61 -5.17 -16.69 11.37
C PRO A 61 -6.58 -17.30 11.48
N GLU A 62 -6.79 -18.20 12.44
CA GLU A 62 -8.04 -18.97 12.60
C GLU A 62 -9.28 -18.08 12.71
N ASN A 63 -9.19 -16.99 13.47
CA ASN A 63 -10.28 -16.03 13.62
C ASN A 63 -10.72 -15.43 12.28
N LEU A 64 -9.76 -15.20 11.36
CA LEU A 64 -10.08 -14.70 10.03
C LEU A 64 -10.67 -15.79 9.15
N ARG A 65 -10.20 -17.04 9.26
CA ARG A 65 -10.78 -18.20 8.54
C ARG A 65 -12.26 -18.39 8.91
N LYS A 66 -12.58 -18.36 10.21
CA LYS A 66 -13.96 -18.41 10.72
C LYS A 66 -14.81 -17.28 10.13
N SER A 67 -14.32 -16.04 10.21
CA SER A 67 -15.04 -14.87 9.67
C SER A 67 -15.24 -14.91 8.15
N ILE A 68 -14.34 -15.56 7.40
CA ILE A 68 -14.48 -15.74 5.96
C ILE A 68 -15.53 -16.81 5.67
N ALA A 69 -15.50 -17.94 6.38
CA ALA A 69 -16.49 -19.01 6.24
C ALA A 69 -17.92 -18.52 6.50
N GLU A 70 -18.10 -17.72 7.56
CA GLU A 70 -19.39 -17.09 7.91
C GLU A 70 -19.86 -16.10 6.84
N ARG A 71 -18.93 -15.39 6.18
CA ARG A 71 -19.25 -14.43 5.11
C ARG A 71 -19.45 -15.09 3.75
N SER A 72 -18.81 -16.22 3.45
CA SER A 72 -18.98 -16.93 2.18
C SER A 72 -20.39 -17.50 1.98
N GLY A 73 -21.14 -17.74 3.07
CA GLY A 73 -22.55 -18.13 3.01
C GLY A 73 -23.54 -16.97 2.77
N LYS A 74 -23.13 -15.71 2.97
CA LYS A 74 -23.97 -14.52 2.74
C LYS A 74 -23.51 -13.81 1.46
N SER A 75 -24.23 -14.03 0.37
CA SER A 75 -24.08 -13.29 -0.89
C SER A 75 -23.93 -11.79 -0.65
N LYS A 76 -22.87 -11.22 -1.24
CA LYS A 76 -22.35 -9.84 -1.04
C LYS A 76 -23.44 -8.75 -1.01
N PRO A 77 -23.46 -7.83 -0.02
CA PRO A 77 -23.84 -6.46 -0.32
C PRO A 77 -22.70 -5.83 -1.13
N LYS A 78 -23.04 -5.24 -2.28
CA LYS A 78 -22.12 -4.50 -3.15
C LYS A 78 -21.37 -3.46 -2.30
N ARG A 79 -20.04 -3.59 -2.17
CA ARG A 79 -19.23 -2.59 -1.45
C ARG A 79 -19.37 -1.26 -2.18
N ALA A 80 -20.06 -0.30 -1.57
CA ALA A 80 -20.04 1.09 -1.97
C ALA A 80 -18.58 1.58 -2.03
N PRO A 81 -18.21 2.43 -3.02
CA PRO A 81 -16.88 3.01 -3.07
C PRO A 81 -16.66 3.83 -1.78
N ARG A 82 -15.59 3.53 -1.04
CA ARG A 82 -15.18 4.37 0.09
C ARG A 82 -14.78 5.73 -0.49
N VAL A 83 -15.68 6.70 -0.41
CA VAL A 83 -15.41 8.10 -0.67
C VAL A 83 -14.24 8.51 0.21
N ALA A 84 -13.13 8.86 -0.44
CA ALA A 84 -12.08 9.65 0.16
C ALA A 84 -12.68 11.03 0.44
N GLY A 85 -12.88 11.37 1.70
CA GLY A 85 -13.51 12.64 2.07
C GLY A 85 -13.22 13.08 3.49
N LYS A 86 -12.31 14.07 3.59
CA LYS A 86 -12.26 15.18 4.57
C LYS A 86 -12.22 14.85 6.06
N LYS A 87 -11.11 15.19 6.70
CA LYS A 87 -11.14 15.80 8.04
C LYS A 87 -10.55 17.21 7.91
N ALA A 88 -11.35 18.16 8.42
CA ALA A 88 -10.99 19.54 8.69
C ALA A 88 -9.93 19.63 9.78
#